data_AF-A0A7K3GRI1-F1
#
_entry.id   AF-A0A7K3GRI1-F1
#
_cell.length_a   1.000
_cell.length_b   1.000
_cell.length_c   1.000
_cell.angle_alpha   90.00
_cell.angle_beta   90.00
_cell.angle_gamma   90.00
#
_symmetry.space_group_name_H-M   'P 1'
#
loop_
_entity.id
_entity.type
_entity.pdbx_description
1 polymer ?
#
loop_
_entity_poly.entity_id
_entity_poly.type
_entity_poly.pdbx_seq_one_letter_code
_entity_poly.pdbx_strand_id
1 'polypeptide(L)' 'GVGLDSVVLVADAPGRLPRPLAQRVRLLESAVDVHRVPWVPAWRLDGTHEGPPRGTESLVRRTRRVR' A
#
# COMPACT_ATOMS: atom_id res chain seq x y z
N GLY A 1 -6.69 15.80 -19.35
CA GLY A 1 -6.70 14.32 -19.34
C GLY A 1 -6.54 13.82 -17.92
N VAL A 2 -6.85 12.56 -17.65
CA VAL A 2 -6.67 11.92 -16.32
C VAL A 2 -5.29 11.26 -16.27
N GLY A 3 -4.52 11.50 -15.20
CA GLY A 3 -3.22 10.88 -14.96
C GLY A 3 -3.22 10.05 -13.67
N LEU A 4 -2.37 9.03 -13.62
CA LEU A 4 -2.15 8.20 -12.44
C LEU A 4 -0.95 8.75 -11.66
N ASP A 5 -1.16 9.27 -10.45
CA ASP A 5 -0.08 9.80 -9.61
C ASP A 5 0.68 8.70 -8.86
N SER A 6 -0.05 7.78 -8.24
CA SER A 6 0.53 6.73 -7.40
C SER A 6 -0.41 5.53 -7.25
N VAL A 7 0.17 4.39 -6.84
CA VAL A 7 -0.56 3.17 -6.51
C VAL A 7 -0.20 2.68 -5.12
N VAL A 8 -1.18 2.06 -4.45
CA VAL A 8 -1.00 1.43 -3.14
C VAL A 8 -1.24 -0.06 -3.27
N LEU A 9 -0.24 -0.88 -2.95
CA LEU A 9 -0.32 -2.33 -2.97
C LEU A 9 -0.48 -2.85 -1.54
N VAL A 10 -1.65 -3.39 -1.23
CA VAL A 10 -1.97 -3.93 0.10
C VAL A 10 -1.85 -5.45 0.07
N ALA A 11 -1.06 -6.03 0.96
CA ALA A 11 -0.94 -7.47 1.06
C ALA A 11 -2.25 -8.10 1.56
N ASP A 12 -2.68 -9.15 0.88
CA ASP A 12 -3.88 -9.91 1.20
C ASP A 12 -3.64 -10.95 2.30
N ALA A 13 -2.43 -11.50 2.36
CA ALA A 13 -2.00 -12.53 3.29
C ALA A 13 -0.62 -12.22 3.92
N PRO A 14 -0.29 -12.81 5.08
CA PRO A 14 1.05 -12.70 5.66
C PRO A 14 2.12 -13.38 4.81
N GLY A 15 3.37 -12.96 5.01
CA GLY A 15 4.55 -13.62 4.43
C GLY A 15 5.30 -12.74 3.43
N ARG A 16 6.20 -13.39 2.66
CA ARG A 16 7.03 -12.70 1.66
C ARG A 16 6.32 -12.68 0.31
N LEU A 17 6.49 -11.58 -0.42
CA LEU A 17 5.97 -11.45 -1.78
C LEU A 17 6.62 -12.50 -2.71
N PRO A 18 5.83 -13.37 -3.37
CA PRO A 18 6.35 -14.32 -4.35
C PRO A 18 7.13 -13.61 -5.47
N ARG A 19 8.26 -14.21 -5.89
CA ARG A 19 9.16 -13.63 -6.90
C ARG A 19 8.43 -13.21 -8.21
N PRO A 20 7.48 -13.99 -8.76
CA PRO A 20 6.73 -13.56 -9.94
C PRO A 20 5.94 -12.27 -9.72
N LEU A 21 5.34 -12.08 -8.55
CA LEU A 21 4.63 -10.85 -8.21
C LEU A 21 5.59 -9.69 -8.00
N ALA A 22 6.73 -9.92 -7.34
CA ALA A 22 7.75 -8.89 -7.15
C ALA A 22 8.26 -8.31 -8.49
N GLN A 23 8.40 -9.14 -9.53
CA GLN A 23 8.76 -8.66 -10.87
C GLN A 23 7.70 -7.76 -11.49
N ARG A 24 6.41 -8.09 -11.32
CA ARG A 24 5.31 -7.24 -11.80
C ARG A 24 5.27 -5.89 -11.07
N VAL A 25 5.52 -5.90 -9.76
CA VAL A 25 5.58 -4.65 -9.00
C VAL A 25 6.74 -3.75 -9.46
N ARG A 26 7.90 -4.32 -9.82
CA ARG A 26 9.03 -3.53 -10.35
C ARG A 26 8.69 -2.76 -11.62
N LEU A 27 7.79 -3.30 -12.46
CA LEU A 27 7.30 -2.59 -13.64
C LEU A 27 6.48 -1.36 -13.23
N LEU A 28 5.59 -1.50 -12.24
CA LEU A 28 4.83 -0.37 -11.71
C LEU A 28 5.74 0.69 -11.08
N GLU A 29 6.73 0.26 -10.31
CA GLU A 29 7.72 1.15 -9.68
C GLU A 29 8.52 1.98 -10.68
N SER A 30 8.65 1.52 -11.93
CA SER A 30 9.32 2.30 -12.99
C SER A 30 8.44 3.39 -13.62
N ALA A 31 7.12 3.31 -13.43
CA ALA A 31 6.15 4.18 -14.10
C ALA A 31 5.47 5.18 -13.16
N VAL A 32 5.21 4.77 -11.90
CA VAL A 32 4.49 5.57 -10.90
C VAL A 32 5.02 5.30 -9.50
N ASP A 33 4.74 6.22 -8.57
CA ASP A 33 5.06 5.98 -7.17
C ASP A 33 4.24 4.79 -6.63
N VAL A 34 4.94 3.78 -6.11
CA VAL A 34 4.32 2.59 -5.50
C VAL A 34 4.53 2.59 -3.99
N HIS A 35 3.44 2.50 -3.24
CA HIS A 35 3.46 2.34 -1.79
C HIS A 35 3.02 0.93 -1.43
N ARG A 36 3.83 0.20 -0.66
CA ARG A 36 3.47 -1.14 -0.17
C ARG A 36 2.93 -1.07 1.25
N VAL A 37 1.80 -1.70 1.49
CA VAL A 37 1.25 -1.91 2.83
C VAL A 37 1.35 -3.41 3.13
N PRO A 38 2.07 -3.80 4.21
CA PRO A 38 2.17 -5.21 4.59
C PRO A 38 0.81 -5.73 5.05
N TRP A 39 0.74 -7.03 5.30
CA TRP A 39 -0.45 -7.62 5.87
C TRP A 39 -0.63 -7.10 7.30
N VAL A 40 -1.73 -6.40 7.54
CA VAL A 40 -2.09 -5.84 8.86
C VAL A 40 -3.27 -6.63 9.41
N PRO A 41 -3.08 -7.41 10.51
CA PRO A 41 -4.16 -8.18 11.13
C PRO A 41 -5.38 -7.34 11.52
N ALA A 42 -5.14 -6.12 12.03
CA ALA A 42 -6.19 -5.18 12.41
C ALA A 42 -7.10 -4.78 11.23
N TRP A 43 -6.66 -4.89 9.98
CA TRP A 43 -7.54 -4.57 8.83
C TRP A 43 -8.45 -5.71 8.38
N ARG A 44 -8.33 -6.90 9.00
CA ARG A 44 -9.08 -8.10 8.58
C ARG A 44 -10.20 -8.48 9.53
N LEU A 45 -10.20 -7.93 10.74
CA LEU A 45 -11.26 -8.15 11.72
C LEU A 45 -12.43 -7.21 11.40
N ASP A 46 -13.65 -7.71 11.57
CA ASP A 46 -14.84 -6.87 11.53
C ASP A 46 -14.75 -5.87 12.68
N GLY A 47 -14.33 -4.65 12.37
CA GLY A 47 -14.04 -3.64 13.36
C GLY A 47 -13.49 -2.38 12.72
N THR A 48 -14.06 -1.23 13.07
CA THR A 48 -13.43 0.05 12.74
C THR A 48 -12.31 0.27 13.74
N HIS A 49 -11.07 0.30 13.26
CA HIS A 49 -9.92 0.58 14.12
C HIS A 49 -9.68 2.09 14.17
N GLU A 50 -9.41 2.62 15.36
CA GLU A 50 -9.01 4.01 15.52
C GLU A 50 -7.63 4.23 14.89
N GLY A 51 -7.62 5.03 13.83
CA GLY A 51 -6.40 5.47 13.17
C GLY A 51 -5.82 4.49 12.14
N PRO A 52 -4.85 4.98 11.35
CA PRO A 52 -4.16 4.19 10.35
C PRO A 52 -3.24 3.15 11.03
N PRO A 53 -3.13 1.90 10.54
CA PRO A 53 -2.28 0.90 11.17
C PRO A 53 -0.81 1.22 11.09
N ARG A 54 -0.07 0.56 11.98
CA ARG A 54 1.40 0.51 11.94
C ARG A 54 1.88 0.09 10.54
N GLY A 55 2.82 0.84 10.00
CA GLY A 55 3.41 0.62 8.67
C GLY A 55 2.74 1.41 7.54
N THR A 56 1.69 2.19 7.82
CA THR A 56 1.02 3.06 6.83
C THR A 56 1.38 4.55 6.97
N GLU A 57 2.35 4.89 7.82
CA GLU A 57 2.72 6.27 8.17
C GLU A 57 3.16 7.08 6.96
N SER A 58 3.85 6.45 6.01
CA SER A 58 4.27 7.08 4.75
C SER A 58 3.08 7.52 3.90
N LEU A 59 2.04 6.68 3.83
CA LEU A 59 0.80 6.98 3.13
C LEU A 59 0.03 8.10 3.83
N VAL A 60 -0.11 8.02 5.14
CA VAL A 60 -0.78 9.05 5.95
C VAL A 60 -0.14 10.42 5.73
N ARG A 61 1.20 10.47 5.74
CA ARG A 61 1.94 11.71 5.46
C ARG A 61 1.66 12.25 4.06
N ARG A 62 1.55 11.38 3.05
CA ARG A 62 1.27 11.78 1.66
C ARG A 62 -0.15 12.31 1.52
N THR A 63 -1.15 11.59 2.03
CA THR A 63 -2.57 12.00 1.94
C THR A 63 -2.86 13.29 2.72
N ARG A 64 -2.13 13.55 3.82
CA ARG A 64 -2.24 14.81 4.58
C ARG A 64 -1.67 16.04 3.84
N ARG A 65 -0.72 15.86 2.91
CA ARG A 65 -0.21 16.97 2.07
C ARG A 65 -1.13 17.33 0.91
N VAL A 66 -2.05 16.45 0.56
CA VAL A 66 -3.01 16.62 -0.54
C VAL A 66 -4.35 17.19 -0.04
N ARG A 67 -4.49 17.43 1.28
CA ARG A 67 -5.64 18.11 1.88
C ARG A 67 -5.36 19.57 2.17
#